data_AF-A0A1K1P1R8-F1
#
_entry.id   AF-A0A1K1P1R8-F1
#
_cell.length_a   1.000
_cell.length_b   1.000
_cell.length_c   1.000
_cell.angle_alpha   90.00
_cell.angle_beta   90.00
_cell.angle_gamma   90.00
#
_symmetry.space_group_name_H-M   'P 1'
#
loop_
_entity.id
_entity.type
_entity.pdbx_description
1 polymer ?
#
loop_
_entity_poly.entity_id
_entity_poly.type
_entity_poly.pdbx_seq_one_letter_code
_entity_poly.pdbx_strand_id
1 'polypeptide(L)'
;MKKRIIRVLFVYAAIASSAAAYALIMELTGRGLPCIFHKLTGLKCPGCGNTHALHCLATGRFREALGHNAMMPLEAAFAVWLAVASAARYIRTGKYSLTTGCEAANVVFLLLFVGWWVVRNILGI
;
A
#
# COMPACT_ATOMS: atom_id res chain seq x y z
N MET A 1 -26.26 4.75 -11.19
CA MET A 1 -25.34 5.25 -10.14
C MET A 1 -25.34 4.39 -8.87
N LYS A 2 -26.51 4.13 -8.23
CA LYS A 2 -26.61 3.31 -6.99
C LYS A 2 -25.87 1.96 -7.05
N LYS A 3 -26.04 1.18 -8.14
CA LYS A 3 -25.33 -0.11 -8.35
C LYS A 3 -23.80 0.02 -8.34
N ARG A 4 -23.25 1.13 -8.84
CA ARG A 4 -21.80 1.39 -8.88
C ARG A 4 -21.26 1.73 -7.49
N ILE A 5 -22.00 2.52 -6.72
CA ILE A 5 -21.64 2.87 -5.34
C ILE A 5 -21.62 1.61 -4.47
N ILE A 6 -22.66 0.77 -4.54
CA ILE A 6 -22.72 -0.50 -3.81
C ILE A 6 -21.52 -1.39 -4.16
N ARG A 7 -21.15 -1.46 -5.45
CA ARG A 7 -19.96 -2.21 -5.88
C ARG A 7 -18.67 -1.67 -5.28
N VAL A 8 -18.47 -0.35 -5.26
CA VAL A 8 -17.27 0.28 -4.66
C VAL A 8 -17.21 -0.02 -3.16
N LEU A 9 -18.33 0.18 -2.44
CA LEU A 9 -18.40 -0.10 -1.02
C LEU A 9 -18.11 -1.57 -0.70
N PHE A 10 -18.69 -2.49 -1.48
CA PHE A 10 -18.44 -3.92 -1.33
C PHE A 10 -16.97 -4.27 -1.54
N VAL A 11 -16.33 -3.74 -2.59
CA VAL A 11 -14.90 -3.99 -2.87
C VAL A 11 -14.03 -3.44 -1.74
N TYR A 12 -14.28 -2.23 -1.26
CA TYR A 12 -13.48 -1.64 -0.18
C TYR A 12 -13.71 -2.34 1.16
N ALA A 13 -14.94 -2.77 1.45
CA ALA A 13 -15.21 -3.62 2.61
C ALA A 13 -14.45 -4.95 2.51
N ALA A 14 -14.48 -5.62 1.35
CA ALA A 14 -13.75 -6.87 1.15
C ALA A 14 -12.23 -6.71 1.32
N ILE A 15 -11.65 -5.62 0.80
CA ILE A 15 -10.22 -5.30 0.98
C ILE A 15 -9.90 -5.06 2.46
N ALA A 16 -10.71 -4.22 3.14
CA ALA A 16 -10.51 -3.92 4.56
C ALA A 16 -10.64 -5.17 5.44
N SER A 17 -11.66 -6.00 5.21
CA SER A 17 -11.84 -7.26 5.92
C SER A 17 -10.69 -8.23 5.68
N SER A 18 -10.19 -8.32 4.44
CA SER A 18 -9.03 -9.17 4.11
C SER A 18 -7.76 -8.68 4.81
N ALA A 19 -7.52 -7.36 4.84
CA ALA A 19 -6.39 -6.76 5.53
C ALA A 19 -6.48 -6.98 7.05
N ALA A 20 -7.66 -6.83 7.65
CA ALA A 20 -7.89 -7.08 9.08
C ALA A 20 -7.69 -8.55 9.45
N ALA A 21 -8.24 -9.48 8.64
CA ALA A 21 -8.04 -10.91 8.83
C ALA A 21 -6.55 -11.28 8.75
N TYR A 22 -5.82 -10.70 7.80
CA TYR A 22 -4.39 -10.91 7.67
C TYR A 22 -3.59 -10.35 8.85
N ALA A 23 -3.92 -9.14 9.31
CA ALA A 23 -3.30 -8.56 10.50
C ALA A 23 -3.55 -9.42 11.75
N LEU A 24 -4.76 -9.98 11.90
CA LEU A 24 -5.09 -10.91 12.98
C LEU A 24 -4.28 -12.21 12.87
N ILE A 25 -4.15 -12.79 11.69
CA ILE A 25 -3.32 -13.98 11.47
C ILE A 25 -1.86 -13.69 11.85
N MET A 26 -1.33 -12.54 11.48
CA MET A 26 0.02 -12.13 11.86
C MET A 26 0.17 -11.99 13.37
N GLU A 27 -0.79 -11.37 14.05
CA GLU A 27 -0.79 -11.23 15.51
C GLU A 27 -0.79 -12.58 16.21
N LEU A 28 -1.63 -13.51 15.73
CA LEU A 28 -1.78 -14.83 16.34
C LEU A 28 -0.61 -15.78 16.05
N THR A 29 0.02 -15.66 14.89
CA THR A 29 1.06 -16.61 14.44
C THR A 29 2.48 -16.06 14.52
N GLY A 30 2.63 -14.74 14.66
CA GLY A 30 3.92 -14.04 14.57
C GLY A 30 4.58 -14.13 13.19
N ARG A 31 3.92 -14.66 12.16
CA ARG A 31 4.51 -14.94 10.84
C ARG A 31 3.87 -14.08 9.75
N GLY A 32 4.67 -13.20 9.16
CA GLY A 32 4.32 -12.47 7.93
C GLY A 32 4.54 -13.32 6.67
N LEU A 33 3.94 -12.90 5.56
CA LEU A 33 4.19 -13.49 4.25
C LEU A 33 5.65 -13.19 3.86
N PRO A 34 6.47 -14.20 3.55
CA PRO A 34 7.84 -13.94 3.13
C PRO A 34 7.85 -13.22 1.79
N CYS A 35 8.73 -12.22 1.64
CA CYS A 35 8.94 -11.56 0.36
C CYS A 35 9.65 -12.51 -0.62
N ILE A 36 8.89 -13.03 -1.59
CA ILE A 36 9.43 -13.94 -2.62
C ILE A 36 10.51 -13.25 -3.44
N PHE A 37 10.34 -11.96 -3.77
CA PHE A 37 11.34 -11.16 -4.48
C PHE A 37 12.68 -11.15 -3.76
N HIS A 38 12.67 -10.91 -2.46
CA HIS A 38 13.89 -10.92 -1.65
C HIS A 38 14.52 -12.30 -1.57
N LYS A 39 13.70 -13.37 -1.44
CA LYS A 39 14.20 -14.75 -1.45
C LYS A 39 14.87 -15.13 -2.77
N LEU A 40 14.40 -14.60 -3.90
CA LEU A 40 14.94 -14.93 -5.22
C LEU A 40 16.14 -14.06 -5.62
N THR A 41 16.13 -12.78 -5.27
CA THR A 41 17.13 -11.81 -5.77
C THR A 41 18.14 -11.37 -4.71
N GLY A 42 17.87 -11.61 -3.43
CA GLY A 42 18.60 -11.01 -2.32
C GLY A 42 18.34 -9.51 -2.12
N LEU A 43 17.62 -8.86 -3.03
CA LEU A 43 17.31 -7.42 -2.96
C LEU A 43 16.00 -7.18 -2.21
N LYS A 44 15.92 -6.09 -1.45
CA LYS A 44 14.66 -5.59 -0.88
C LYS A 44 13.84 -4.97 -2.01
N CYS A 45 12.55 -5.30 -2.12
CA CYS A 45 11.64 -4.54 -2.99
C CYS A 45 11.26 -3.21 -2.30
N PRO A 46 10.74 -2.19 -3.03
CA PRO A 46 10.38 -0.90 -2.42
C PRO A 46 9.41 -1.05 -1.25
N GLY A 47 8.47 -2.00 -1.33
CA GLY A 47 7.50 -2.31 -0.28
C GLY A 47 7.94 -3.34 0.76
N CYS A 48 9.21 -3.79 0.77
CA CYS A 48 9.70 -4.69 1.81
C CYS A 48 9.52 -4.04 3.19
N GLY A 49 8.87 -4.76 4.11
CA GLY A 49 8.55 -4.26 5.44
C GLY A 49 7.17 -3.60 5.57
N ASN A 50 6.45 -3.32 4.48
CA ASN A 50 5.13 -2.65 4.53
C ASN A 50 4.10 -3.38 5.38
N THR A 51 4.08 -4.71 5.29
CA THR A 51 3.19 -5.53 6.09
C THR A 51 3.39 -5.31 7.60
N HIS A 52 4.65 -5.29 8.04
CA HIS A 52 4.98 -5.03 9.44
C HIS A 52 4.75 -3.55 9.80
N ALA A 53 5.09 -2.63 8.90
CA ALA A 53 4.83 -1.21 9.09
C ALA A 53 3.33 -0.92 9.26
N LEU A 54 2.48 -1.52 8.42
CA LEU A 54 1.04 -1.39 8.47
C LEU A 54 0.46 -1.99 9.76
N HIS A 55 0.97 -3.14 10.20
CA HIS A 55 0.60 -3.73 11.49
C HIS A 55 0.96 -2.79 12.65
N CYS A 56 2.20 -2.28 12.69
CA CYS A 56 2.62 -1.30 13.68
C CYS A 56 1.73 -0.05 13.66
N LEU A 57 1.37 0.49 12.48
CA LEU A 57 0.44 1.61 12.38
C LEU A 57 -0.95 1.27 12.92
N ALA A 58 -1.48 0.08 12.60
CA ALA A 58 -2.78 -0.38 13.07
C ALA A 58 -2.82 -0.53 14.60
N THR A 59 -1.69 -0.84 15.23
CA THR A 59 -1.54 -0.92 16.70
C THR A 59 -1.04 0.38 17.35
N GLY A 60 -0.93 1.49 16.61
CA GLY A 60 -0.49 2.80 17.13
C GLY A 60 1.04 2.96 17.34
N ARG A 61 1.85 2.03 16.85
CA ARG A 61 3.33 2.01 16.98
C ARG A 61 3.99 2.72 15.80
N PHE A 62 3.76 4.03 15.68
CA PHE A 62 4.23 4.84 14.54
C PHE A 62 5.76 4.82 14.34
N ARG A 63 6.54 4.86 15.43
CA ARG A 63 8.01 4.85 15.36
C ARG A 63 8.55 3.53 14.82
N GLU A 64 7.98 2.41 15.26
CA GLU A 64 8.34 1.08 14.76
C GLU A 64 7.96 0.92 13.28
N ALA A 65 6.81 1.47 12.88
CA ALA A 65 6.37 1.42 11.49
C ALA A 65 7.37 2.06 10.52
N LEU A 66 7.90 3.23 10.88
CA LEU A 66 8.93 3.92 10.10
C LEU A 66 10.25 3.13 10.04
N GLY A 67 10.57 2.39 11.10
CA GLY A 67 11.74 1.51 11.13
C GLY A 67 11.64 0.32 10.15
N HIS A 68 10.43 -0.12 9.82
CA HIS A 68 10.22 -1.19 8.85
C HIS A 68 10.27 -0.72 7.39
N ASN A 69 9.65 0.43 7.10
CA ASN A 69 9.78 1.09 5.80
C ASN A 69 9.43 2.58 5.93
N ALA A 70 10.43 3.45 5.83
CA ALA A 70 10.25 4.90 5.94
C ALA A 70 9.38 5.49 4.82
N MET A 71 9.28 4.81 3.67
CA MET A 71 8.43 5.26 2.56
C MET A 71 6.96 4.89 2.73
N MET A 72 6.64 3.98 3.66
CA MET A 72 5.29 3.45 3.83
C MET A 72 4.21 4.53 4.07
N PRO A 73 4.40 5.58 4.89
CA PRO A 73 3.38 6.62 5.05
C PRO A 73 3.03 7.34 3.75
N LEU A 74 4.04 7.60 2.91
CA LEU A 74 3.85 8.24 1.60
C LEU A 74 3.12 7.30 0.65
N GLU A 75 3.50 6.01 0.63
CA GLU A 75 2.80 4.98 -0.15
C GLU A 75 1.34 4.84 0.28
N ALA A 76 1.06 4.82 1.57
CA ALA A 76 -0.29 4.74 2.11
C ALA A 76 -1.13 5.96 1.71
N ALA A 77 -0.58 7.17 1.86
CA ALA A 77 -1.26 8.40 1.45
C ALA A 77 -1.55 8.43 -0.05
N PHE A 78 -0.58 8.05 -0.88
CA PHE A 78 -0.75 7.98 -2.32
C PHE A 78 -1.77 6.91 -2.73
N ALA A 79 -1.74 5.73 -2.10
CA ALA A 79 -2.70 4.66 -2.35
C ALA A 79 -4.14 5.06 -1.99
N VAL A 80 -4.34 5.75 -0.86
CA VAL A 80 -5.66 6.29 -0.47
C VAL A 80 -6.14 7.32 -1.48
N TRP A 81 -5.28 8.27 -1.89
CA TRP A 81 -5.64 9.27 -2.89
C TRP A 81 -6.02 8.63 -4.23
N LEU A 82 -5.21 7.68 -4.71
CA LEU A 82 -5.46 6.93 -5.92
C LEU A 82 -6.78 6.16 -5.85
N ALA A 83 -7.04 5.48 -4.73
CA ALA A 83 -8.27 4.73 -4.51
C ALA A 83 -9.49 5.65 -4.58
N VAL A 84 -9.48 6.77 -3.84
CA VAL A 84 -10.58 7.76 -3.82
C VAL A 84 -10.81 8.37 -5.21
N ALA A 85 -9.74 8.78 -5.89
CA ALA A 85 -9.82 9.34 -7.24
C ALA A 85 -10.41 8.33 -8.25
N SER A 86 -9.97 7.07 -8.17
CA SER A 86 -10.42 5.98 -9.03
C SER A 86 -11.89 5.64 -8.77
N ALA A 87 -12.30 5.55 -7.50
CA ALA A 87 -13.70 5.31 -7.11
C ALA A 87 -14.60 6.45 -7.57
N ALA A 88 -14.21 7.70 -7.34
CA ALA A 88 -14.97 8.87 -7.76
C ALA A 88 -15.17 8.88 -9.29
N ARG A 89 -14.12 8.59 -10.06
CA ARG A 89 -14.20 8.49 -11.52
C ARG A 89 -15.10 7.34 -11.97
N TYR A 90 -14.98 6.18 -11.36
CA TYR A 90 -15.80 5.02 -11.67
C TYR A 90 -17.29 5.27 -11.39
N ILE A 91 -17.61 5.89 -10.25
CA ILE A 91 -19.00 6.21 -9.89
C ILE A 91 -19.62 7.15 -10.93
N ARG A 92 -18.90 8.22 -11.31
CA ARG A 92 -19.36 9.23 -12.28
C ARG A 92 -19.46 8.67 -13.71
N THR A 93 -18.38 8.07 -14.21
CA THR A 93 -18.22 7.75 -15.64
C THR A 93 -18.45 6.28 -15.97
N GLY A 94 -18.32 5.39 -14.99
CA GLY A 94 -18.33 3.94 -15.19
C GLY A 94 -17.00 3.36 -15.70
N LYS A 95 -15.99 4.20 -15.95
CA LYS A 95 -14.66 3.78 -16.41
C LYS A 95 -13.69 3.64 -15.23
N TYR A 96 -12.91 2.55 -15.25
CA TYR A 96 -11.81 2.34 -14.30
C TYR A 96 -10.53 2.99 -14.84
N SER A 97 -9.73 3.59 -13.97
CA SER A 97 -8.45 4.22 -14.31
C SER A 97 -7.58 4.26 -13.08
N LEU A 98 -6.33 3.79 -13.18
CA LEU A 98 -5.36 3.80 -12.09
C LEU A 98 -4.50 5.05 -12.14
N THR A 99 -5.14 6.22 -12.13
CA THR A 99 -4.46 7.52 -12.12
C THR A 99 -5.18 8.45 -11.15
N THR A 100 -4.44 9.29 -10.44
CA THR A 100 -5.03 10.35 -9.60
C THR A 100 -5.76 11.43 -10.42
N GLY A 101 -5.52 11.49 -11.74
CA GLY A 101 -5.89 12.63 -12.59
C GLY A 101 -4.87 13.76 -12.56
N CYS A 102 -3.79 13.61 -11.79
CA CYS A 102 -2.61 14.48 -11.78
C CYS A 102 -1.40 13.67 -12.21
N GLU A 103 -1.05 13.74 -13.51
CA GLU A 103 0.06 12.93 -14.05
C GLU A 103 1.40 13.29 -13.42
N ALA A 104 1.64 14.57 -13.12
CA ALA A 104 2.82 15.01 -12.41
C ALA A 104 2.97 14.30 -11.05
N ALA A 105 1.88 14.17 -10.28
CA ALA A 105 1.92 13.47 -9.00
C ALA A 105 2.21 11.97 -9.15
N ASN A 106 1.66 11.32 -10.19
CA ASN A 106 1.94 9.91 -10.47
C ASN A 106 3.43 9.70 -10.81
N VAL A 107 3.99 10.57 -11.66
CA VAL A 107 5.40 10.53 -12.07
C VAL A 107 6.31 10.79 -10.87
N VAL A 108 6.03 11.85 -10.09
CA VAL A 108 6.81 12.17 -8.89
C VAL A 108 6.78 11.01 -7.89
N PHE A 109 5.61 10.42 -7.64
CA PHE A 109 5.52 9.25 -6.76
C PHE A 109 6.33 8.08 -7.28
N LEU A 110 6.25 7.77 -8.59
CA LEU A 110 7.03 6.70 -9.20
C LEU A 110 8.54 6.94 -9.06
N LEU A 111 9.00 8.17 -9.28
CA LEU A 111 10.41 8.54 -9.11
C LEU A 111 10.86 8.37 -7.66
N LEU A 112 10.05 8.80 -6.68
CA LEU A 112 10.33 8.60 -5.26
C LEU A 112 10.34 7.10 -4.91
N PHE A 113 9.45 6.31 -5.49
CA PHE A 113 9.32 4.87 -5.23
C PHE A 113 10.51 4.08 -5.75
N VAL A 114 10.95 4.39 -6.96
CA VAL A 114 12.17 3.82 -7.55
C VAL A 114 13.41 4.34 -6.84
N GLY A 115 13.47 5.64 -6.52
CA GLY A 115 14.58 6.24 -5.78
C GLY A 115 14.77 5.60 -4.41
N TRP A 116 13.68 5.40 -3.65
CA TRP A 116 13.71 4.70 -2.37
C TRP A 116 14.17 3.25 -2.51
N TRP A 117 13.69 2.54 -3.53
CA TRP A 117 14.15 1.17 -3.82
C TRP A 117 15.66 1.11 -4.01
N VAL A 118 16.25 2.04 -4.77
CA VAL A 118 17.70 2.11 -4.99
C VAL A 118 18.44 2.44 -3.69
N VAL A 119 18.05 3.53 -3.02
CA VAL A 119 18.69 4.00 -1.78
C VAL A 119 18.72 2.91 -0.73
N ARG A 120 17.59 2.23 -0.50
CA ARG A 120 17.46 1.25 0.58
C ARG A 120 18.28 -0.01 0.34
N ASN A 121 18.44 -0.43 -0.92
CA ASN A 121 19.29 -1.57 -1.27
C ASN A 121 20.78 -1.24 -1.17
N ILE A 122 21.18 -0.02 -1.53
CA ILE A 122 22.57 0.44 -1.39
C ILE A 122 22.95 0.56 0.09
N LEU A 123 22.07 1.15 0.90
CA LEU A 123 22.31 1.37 2.33
C LEU A 123 22.02 0.13 3.20
N GLY A 124 21.41 -0.91 2.64
CA GLY A 124 21.02 -2.12 3.36
C GLY A 124 19.83 -1.95 4.32
N ILE A 125 19.05 -0.87 4.20
CA ILE A 125 17.92 -0.52 5.09
C ILE A 125 16.55 -0.98 4.59
#